data_AF-A0A920S9L0-F1
#
_entry.id   AF-A0A920S9L0-F1
#
_cell.length_a   1.000
_cell.length_b   1.000
_cell.length_c   1.000
_cell.angle_alpha   90.00
_cell.angle_beta   90.00
_cell.angle_gamma   90.00
#
_symmetry.space_group_name_H-M   'P 1'
#
loop_
_entity.id
_entity.type
_entity.pdbx_description
1 polymer ?
#
loop_
_entity_poly.entity_id
_entity_poly.type
_entity_poly.pdbx_seq_one_letter_code
_entity_poly.pdbx_strand_id
1 'polypeptide(L)'
;MLIVDAQVHLWKGHIPANPGHRQIPNFITDDLLEEMDEASIDGAIIHPPSWDPDSDNLALEAAKAHPNRLSILGKIPLDKPEAKSQVEGWLNQTGMLGFRFSFTQPHQANGPPMALWSGSGQKRNGGNPRSVNGFQLYVNGRSYRREIS
;
A
#
# COMPACT_ATOMS: atom_id res chain seq x y z
N MET A 1 -9.43 -17.76 11.40
CA MET A 1 -9.14 -17.53 9.96
C MET A 1 -8.58 -16.14 9.87
N LEU A 2 -7.46 -15.93 9.19
CA LEU A 2 -6.87 -14.59 9.05
C LEU A 2 -7.72 -13.75 8.09
N ILE A 3 -8.22 -12.61 8.56
CA ILE A 3 -8.98 -11.62 7.78
C ILE A 3 -8.16 -10.34 7.72
N VAL A 4 -7.86 -9.88 6.49
CA VAL A 4 -7.09 -8.66 6.26
C VAL A 4 -7.89 -7.70 5.40
N ASP A 5 -8.03 -6.46 5.87
CA ASP A 5 -8.46 -5.36 5.01
C ASP A 5 -7.27 -4.90 4.17
N ALA A 6 -7.31 -5.21 2.88
CA ALA A 6 -6.21 -4.94 1.97
C ALA A 6 -6.18 -3.49 1.46
N GLN A 7 -7.11 -2.61 1.86
CA GLN A 7 -7.06 -1.21 1.45
C GLN A 7 -7.77 -0.27 2.44
N VAL A 8 -6.97 0.39 3.28
CA VAL A 8 -7.43 1.44 4.18
C VAL A 8 -6.69 2.74 3.95
N HIS A 9 -7.35 3.88 4.14
CA HIS A 9 -6.72 5.21 4.14
C HIS A 9 -6.76 5.79 5.56
N LEU A 10 -5.69 6.47 5.99
CA LEU A 10 -5.67 7.31 7.19
C LEU A 10 -5.53 8.78 6.78
N TRP A 11 -6.14 9.69 7.52
CA TRP A 11 -6.02 11.14 7.30
C TRP A 11 -6.31 11.96 8.56
N LYS A 12 -5.86 13.22 8.55
CA LYS A 12 -6.05 14.14 9.68
C LYS A 12 -6.27 15.58 9.24
N GLY A 13 -7.12 16.30 9.97
CA GLY A 13 -7.26 17.75 9.92
C GLY A 13 -8.12 18.29 8.78
N HIS A 14 -8.80 17.45 8.01
CA HIS A 14 -9.66 17.89 6.91
C HIS A 14 -10.68 16.83 6.48
N ILE A 15 -11.78 17.29 5.90
CA ILE A 15 -12.83 16.43 5.36
C ILE A 15 -12.48 16.11 3.89
N PRO A 16 -12.42 14.82 3.50
CA PRO A 16 -12.13 14.45 2.12
C PRO A 16 -13.16 14.99 1.14
N ALA A 17 -12.71 15.63 0.06
CA ALA A 17 -13.60 16.18 -0.97
C ALA A 17 -14.36 15.12 -1.77
N ASN A 18 -13.84 13.88 -1.83
CA ASN A 18 -14.51 12.77 -2.50
C ASN A 18 -15.57 12.17 -1.55
N PRO A 19 -16.85 12.14 -1.95
CA PRO A 19 -17.93 11.58 -1.11
C PRO A 19 -17.82 10.07 -0.89
N GLY A 20 -17.00 9.36 -1.67
CA GLY A 20 -16.70 7.94 -1.45
C GLY A 20 -15.76 7.67 -0.27
N HIS A 21 -15.14 8.70 0.30
CA HIS A 21 -14.44 8.63 1.58
C HIS A 21 -15.36 9.05 2.71
N ARG A 22 -15.06 8.61 3.93
CA ARG A 22 -15.83 9.03 5.11
C ARG A 22 -15.75 10.54 5.28
N GLN A 23 -16.90 11.13 5.56
CA GLN A 23 -17.05 12.58 5.67
C GLN A 23 -16.77 13.05 7.11
N ILE A 24 -15.58 12.70 7.63
CA ILE A 24 -15.09 13.05 8.96
C ILE A 24 -13.70 13.70 8.84
N PRO A 25 -13.34 14.62 9.76
CA PRO A 25 -12.10 15.39 9.64
C PRO A 25 -10.83 14.58 9.94
N ASN A 26 -10.96 13.50 10.71
CA ASN A 26 -9.86 12.64 11.09
C ASN A 26 -10.32 11.19 11.02
N PHE A 27 -9.44 10.34 10.50
CA PHE A 27 -9.53 8.90 10.66
C PHE A 27 -8.09 8.40 10.83
N ILE A 28 -7.72 8.14 12.07
CA ILE A 28 -6.34 7.86 12.50
C ILE A 28 -6.20 6.41 12.97
N THR A 29 -4.99 6.03 13.39
CA THR A 29 -4.65 4.66 13.79
C THR A 29 -5.61 4.07 14.83
N ASP A 30 -5.95 4.84 15.86
CA ASP A 30 -6.82 4.36 16.94
C ASP A 30 -8.23 4.05 16.43
N ASP A 31 -8.80 4.94 15.58
CA ASP A 31 -10.11 4.72 14.96
C ASP A 31 -10.11 3.45 14.10
N LEU A 32 -9.04 3.23 13.34
CA LEU A 32 -8.90 2.04 12.50
C LEU A 32 -8.82 0.76 13.35
N LEU A 33 -8.04 0.77 14.43
CA LEU A 33 -7.89 -0.40 15.29
C LEU A 33 -9.20 -0.75 16.00
N GLU A 34 -9.92 0.25 16.50
CA GLU A 34 -11.24 0.07 17.11
C GLU A 34 -12.20 -0.63 16.14
N GLU A 35 -12.31 -0.13 14.91
CA GLU A 35 -13.19 -0.73 13.92
C GLU A 35 -12.74 -2.11 13.45
N MET A 36 -11.43 -2.34 13.32
CA MET A 36 -10.89 -3.65 13.01
C MET A 36 -11.26 -4.66 14.10
N ASP A 37 -11.22 -4.26 15.37
CA ASP A 37 -11.57 -5.12 16.49
C ASP A 37 -13.08 -5.42 16.52
N GLU A 38 -13.93 -4.41 16.29
CA GLU A 38 -15.38 -4.59 16.15
C GLU A 38 -15.76 -5.52 14.98
N ALA A 39 -15.06 -5.38 13.85
CA ALA A 39 -15.29 -6.18 12.65
C ALA A 39 -14.58 -7.53 12.65
N SER A 40 -13.80 -7.86 13.69
CA SER A 40 -12.96 -9.07 13.75
C SER A 40 -11.98 -9.20 12.58
N ILE A 41 -11.39 -8.07 12.16
CA ILE A 41 -10.35 -7.98 11.14
C ILE A 41 -8.98 -8.09 11.85
N ASP A 42 -8.16 -9.06 11.46
CA ASP A 42 -6.87 -9.31 12.11
C ASP A 42 -5.80 -8.29 11.72
N GLY A 43 -5.84 -7.79 10.48
CA GLY A 43 -4.85 -6.82 9.98
C GLY A 43 -5.34 -5.92 8.85
N ALA A 44 -4.60 -4.86 8.55
CA ALA A 44 -4.91 -3.94 7.47
C ALA A 44 -3.67 -3.46 6.71
N ILE A 45 -3.84 -3.19 5.42
CA ILE A 45 -2.85 -2.56 4.56
C ILE A 45 -3.27 -1.12 4.30
N ILE A 46 -2.47 -0.19 4.81
CA ILE A 46 -2.67 1.24 4.68
C ILE A 46 -2.09 1.71 3.35
N HIS A 47 -2.93 2.41 2.61
CA HIS A 47 -2.66 3.02 1.33
C HIS A 47 -2.70 4.54 1.52
N PRO A 48 -1.57 5.24 1.72
CA PRO A 48 -1.62 6.67 1.99
C PRO A 48 -2.31 7.43 0.85
N PRO A 49 -3.42 8.15 1.07
CA PRO A 49 -4.07 8.92 0.01
C PRO A 49 -3.14 9.97 -0.60
N SER A 50 -3.39 10.36 -1.86
CA SER A 50 -2.57 11.40 -2.52
C SER A 50 -3.01 12.82 -2.16
N TRP A 51 -4.18 12.98 -1.57
CA TRP A 51 -4.79 14.29 -1.26
C TRP A 51 -4.39 14.84 0.12
N ASP A 52 -3.98 13.97 1.05
CA ASP A 52 -3.49 14.38 2.36
C ASP A 52 -1.95 14.38 2.38
N PRO A 53 -1.29 15.54 2.55
CA PRO A 53 0.17 15.64 2.60
C PRO A 53 0.80 14.90 3.78
N ASP A 54 0.09 14.72 4.90
CA ASP A 54 0.63 14.08 6.11
C ASP A 54 0.33 12.57 6.18
N SER A 55 -0.45 12.05 5.24
CA SER A 55 -0.90 10.65 5.25
C SER A 55 0.22 9.62 5.17
N ASP A 56 1.33 9.93 4.49
CA ASP A 56 2.47 9.02 4.38
C ASP A 56 3.13 8.83 5.76
N ASN A 57 3.27 9.91 6.54
CA ASN A 57 3.81 9.85 7.90
C ASN A 57 2.85 9.15 8.85
N LEU A 58 1.55 9.46 8.80
CA LEU A 58 0.53 8.78 9.60
C LEU A 58 0.56 7.26 9.39
N ALA A 59 0.64 6.83 8.13
CA ALA A 59 0.71 5.42 7.77
C ALA A 59 1.99 4.74 8.26
N LEU A 60 3.15 5.39 8.09
CA LEU A 60 4.44 4.87 8.58
C LEU A 60 4.45 4.71 10.10
N GLU A 61 3.97 5.70 10.84
CA GLU A 61 3.92 5.63 12.30
C GLU A 61 2.93 4.56 12.78
N ALA A 62 1.78 4.41 12.12
CA ALA A 62 0.82 3.34 12.41
C ALA A 62 1.44 1.94 12.22
N ALA A 63 2.14 1.73 11.10
CA ALA A 63 2.77 0.45 10.79
C ALA A 63 3.95 0.11 11.71
N LYS A 64 4.71 1.13 12.16
CA LYS A 64 5.77 0.95 13.17
C LYS A 64 5.20 0.63 14.54
N ALA A 65 4.11 1.27 14.94
CA ALA A 65 3.48 1.07 16.24
C ALA A 65 2.77 -0.29 16.34
N HIS A 66 2.20 -0.78 15.24
CA HIS A 66 1.41 -2.02 15.20
C HIS A 66 1.89 -2.99 14.09
N PRO A 67 3.16 -3.43 14.08
CA PRO A 67 3.76 -4.15 12.95
C PRO A 67 3.13 -5.52 12.66
N ASN A 68 2.43 -6.10 13.64
CA ASN A 68 1.73 -7.38 13.48
C ASN A 68 0.29 -7.23 12.97
N ARG A 69 -0.21 -6.00 12.87
CA ARG A 69 -1.60 -5.72 12.46
C ARG A 69 -1.68 -4.74 11.30
N LEU A 70 -0.79 -3.77 11.24
CA LEU A 70 -0.80 -2.71 10.25
C LEU A 70 0.45 -2.78 9.38
N SER A 71 0.24 -2.65 8.09
CA SER A 71 1.29 -2.61 7.08
C SER A 71 0.99 -1.53 6.05
N ILE A 72 1.97 -1.12 5.26
CA ILE A 72 1.84 -0.01 4.31
C ILE A 72 2.34 -0.39 2.91
N LEU A 73 1.71 0.23 1.91
CA LEU A 73 2.27 0.40 0.59
C LEU A 73 2.71 1.85 0.41
N GLY A 74 4.01 2.09 0.50
CA GLY A 74 4.56 3.44 0.42
C GLY A 74 4.64 3.99 -1.00
N LYS A 75 4.87 5.28 -1.12
CA LYS A 75 5.03 5.98 -2.40
C LYS A 75 6.50 6.35 -2.61
N ILE A 76 6.97 6.25 -3.84
CA ILE A 76 8.26 6.83 -4.26
C ILE A 76 8.04 7.79 -5.43
N PRO A 77 8.78 8.91 -5.50
CA PRO A 77 8.67 9.87 -6.58
C PRO A 77 9.29 9.29 -7.87
N LEU A 78 8.45 8.79 -8.77
CA LEU A 78 8.87 8.08 -9.99
C LEU A 78 9.65 8.94 -11.00
N ASP A 79 9.53 10.24 -10.89
CA ASP A 79 10.14 11.27 -11.75
C ASP A 79 11.54 11.68 -11.29
N LYS A 80 11.96 11.25 -10.09
CA LYS A 80 13.24 11.63 -9.49
C LYS A 80 14.32 10.56 -9.73
N PRO A 81 15.54 10.95 -10.18
CA PRO A 81 16.64 10.00 -10.35
C PRO A 81 16.97 9.19 -9.10
N GLU A 82 16.78 9.79 -7.93
CA GLU A 82 17.05 9.20 -6.61
C GLU A 82 16.05 8.11 -6.21
N ALA A 83 14.94 7.93 -6.95
CA ALA A 83 13.95 6.91 -6.65
C ALA A 83 14.53 5.49 -6.74
N LYS A 84 15.53 5.29 -7.62
CA LYS A 84 16.18 3.98 -7.79
C LYS A 84 16.94 3.52 -6.56
N SER A 85 17.68 4.41 -5.91
CA SER A 85 18.43 4.04 -4.70
C SER A 85 17.51 3.78 -3.51
N GLN A 86 16.30 4.35 -3.49
CA GLN A 86 15.30 4.09 -2.45
C GLN A 86 14.66 2.70 -2.55
N VAL A 87 14.72 2.05 -3.72
CA VAL A 87 14.23 0.66 -3.87
C VAL A 87 15.08 -0.29 -3.04
N GLU A 88 16.38 -0.03 -2.96
CA GLU A 88 17.29 -0.79 -2.11
C GLU A 88 16.98 -0.50 -0.63
N GLY A 89 16.62 -1.54 0.11
CA GLY A 89 16.23 -1.42 1.51
C GLY A 89 14.78 -0.99 1.76
N TRP A 90 13.95 -0.85 0.71
CA TRP A 90 12.55 -0.43 0.85
C TRP A 90 11.77 -1.32 1.84
N LEU A 91 11.89 -2.65 1.68
CA LEU A 91 11.24 -3.65 2.52
C LEU A 91 11.91 -3.85 3.89
N ASN A 92 13.05 -3.18 4.16
CA ASN A 92 13.68 -3.23 5.48
C ASN A 92 12.97 -2.32 6.50
N GLN A 93 12.11 -1.41 6.02
CA GLN A 93 11.30 -0.55 6.87
C GLN A 93 10.20 -1.38 7.53
N THR A 94 10.03 -1.22 8.85
CA THR A 94 8.98 -1.91 9.62
C THR A 94 7.60 -1.64 9.02
N GLY A 95 6.88 -2.71 8.68
CA GLY A 95 5.54 -2.63 8.12
C GLY A 95 5.47 -2.26 6.63
N MET A 96 6.60 -2.02 5.94
CA MET A 96 6.60 -1.72 4.50
C MET A 96 6.51 -3.00 3.66
N LEU A 97 5.42 -3.15 2.90
CA LEU A 97 5.19 -4.33 2.06
C LEU A 97 5.46 -4.11 0.57
N GLY A 98 5.58 -2.86 0.14
CA GLY A 98 5.84 -2.55 -1.26
C GLY A 98 5.48 -1.13 -1.64
N PHE A 99 5.12 -0.96 -2.91
CA PHE A 99 4.86 0.35 -3.51
C PHE A 99 3.40 0.52 -3.89
N ARG A 100 2.89 1.73 -3.71
CA ARG A 100 1.64 2.21 -4.31
C ARG A 100 1.97 3.22 -5.38
N PHE A 101 1.58 2.94 -6.62
CA PHE A 101 1.63 3.90 -7.72
C PHE A 101 0.22 4.33 -8.10
N SER A 102 0.00 5.65 -8.17
CA SER A 102 -1.27 6.23 -8.61
C SER A 102 -1.03 7.00 -9.90
N PHE A 103 -1.72 6.61 -10.98
CA PHE A 103 -1.62 7.23 -12.30
C PHE A 103 -2.86 8.08 -12.56
N THR A 104 -3.07 9.10 -11.73
CA THR A 104 -4.30 9.90 -11.73
C THR A 104 -4.13 11.26 -12.40
N GLN A 105 -2.90 11.66 -12.72
CA GLN A 105 -2.60 12.90 -13.42
C GLN A 105 -2.21 12.67 -14.89
N PRO A 106 -2.48 13.63 -15.80
CA PRO A 106 -2.18 13.48 -17.23
C PRO A 106 -0.71 13.14 -17.53
N HIS A 107 0.24 13.70 -16.77
CA HIS A 107 1.67 13.45 -16.95
C HIS A 107 2.09 12.02 -16.54
N GLN A 108 1.21 11.28 -15.86
CA GLN A 108 1.43 9.91 -15.38
C GLN A 108 0.84 8.85 -16.33
N ALA A 109 0.18 9.26 -17.42
CA ALA A 109 -0.52 8.36 -18.34
C ALA A 109 0.38 7.29 -18.99
N ASN A 110 1.69 7.55 -19.07
CA ASN A 110 2.65 6.65 -19.70
C ASN A 110 3.32 5.66 -18.73
N GLY A 111 2.90 5.63 -17.46
CA GLY A 111 3.46 4.74 -16.44
C GLY A 111 4.88 5.13 -15.98
N PRO A 112 5.49 4.36 -15.06
CA PRO A 112 6.87 4.60 -14.63
C PRO A 112 7.85 4.23 -15.76
N PRO A 113 9.05 4.86 -15.81
CA PRO A 113 10.12 4.41 -16.70
C PRO A 113 10.46 2.93 -16.47
N MET A 114 10.66 2.17 -17.55
CA MET A 114 10.90 0.71 -17.53
C MET A 114 12.05 0.26 -16.61
N ALA A 115 12.97 1.17 -16.26
CA ALA A 115 14.08 0.88 -15.35
C ALA A 115 13.67 0.61 -13.89
N LEU A 116 12.54 1.15 -13.41
CA LEU A 116 12.02 0.84 -12.06
C LEU A 116 11.42 -0.57 -11.97
N TRP A 117 10.91 -1.08 -13.09
CA TRP A 117 10.32 -2.40 -13.20
C TRP A 117 11.34 -3.54 -13.12
N SER A 118 12.59 -3.27 -13.51
CA SER A 118 13.69 -4.22 -13.44
C SER A 118 14.22 -4.40 -12.01
N GLY A 119 14.10 -3.38 -11.16
CA GLY A 119 14.56 -3.41 -9.76
C GLY A 119 13.64 -4.18 -8.80
N SER A 120 12.38 -4.43 -9.18
CA SER A 120 11.38 -5.09 -8.34
C SER A 120 11.28 -6.62 -8.54
N GLY A 121 12.22 -7.24 -9.26
CA GLY A 121 12.14 -8.66 -9.65
C GLY A 121 13.34 -9.50 -9.21
N GLN A 122 13.16 -10.37 -8.20
CA GLN A 122 13.93 -11.61 -8.09
C GLN A 122 13.07 -12.82 -8.50
N LYS A 123 13.60 -13.66 -9.40
CA LYS A 123 12.89 -14.79 -10.01
C LYS A 123 12.83 -16.02 -9.08
N ARG A 124 11.65 -16.65 -8.97
CA ARG A 124 11.49 -18.10 -8.75
C ARG A 124 10.35 -18.66 -9.64
N ASN A 125 10.51 -19.91 -10.09
CA ASN A 125 9.85 -20.55 -11.23
C ASN A 125 8.44 -21.15 -10.94
N GLY A 126 7.55 -21.07 -11.95
CA GLY A 126 6.61 -22.13 -12.36
C GLY A 126 5.20 -22.22 -11.74
N GLY A 127 4.13 -22.08 -12.56
CA GLY A 127 2.76 -22.50 -12.22
C GLY A 127 1.62 -21.87 -13.05
N ASN A 128 0.73 -22.71 -13.61
CA ASN A 128 -0.36 -22.46 -14.59
C ASN A 128 -1.58 -21.68 -14.01
N PRO A 129 -2.33 -20.83 -14.77
CA PRO A 129 -3.41 -20.01 -14.24
C PRO A 129 -4.80 -20.63 -14.46
N ARG A 130 -5.49 -21.01 -13.38
CA ARG A 130 -6.97 -21.11 -13.38
C ARG A 130 -7.56 -20.47 -12.13
N SER A 131 -8.61 -19.70 -12.40
CA SER A 131 -9.50 -18.90 -11.54
C SER A 131 -9.57 -19.28 -10.05
N VAL A 132 -9.25 -18.31 -9.19
CA VAL A 132 -9.84 -18.13 -7.85
C VAL A 132 -9.68 -16.67 -7.41
N ASN A 133 -10.70 -16.13 -6.74
CA ASN A 133 -10.74 -14.79 -6.15
C ASN A 133 -9.53 -14.53 -5.24
N GLY A 134 -8.78 -13.46 -5.51
CA GLY A 134 -7.62 -13.03 -4.71
C GLY A 134 -7.06 -11.69 -5.21
N PHE A 135 -6.38 -10.96 -4.32
CA PHE A 135 -5.66 -9.73 -4.66
C PHE A 135 -4.50 -10.05 -5.62
N GLN A 136 -4.46 -9.36 -6.76
CA GLN A 136 -3.51 -9.60 -7.84
C GLN A 136 -2.41 -8.52 -7.83
N LEU A 137 -1.21 -8.88 -7.37
CA LEU A 137 -0.02 -8.04 -7.52
C LEU A 137 0.55 -8.24 -8.93
N TYR A 138 0.67 -7.16 -9.71
CA TYR A 138 1.21 -7.20 -11.06
C TYR A 138 2.68 -6.77 -11.07
N VAL A 139 3.58 -7.71 -11.38
CA VAL A 139 4.99 -7.43 -11.70
C VAL A 139 5.39 -8.20 -12.96
N ASN A 140 5.93 -7.50 -13.95
CA ASN A 140 6.33 -8.01 -15.27
C ASN A 140 5.28 -8.84 -16.03
N GLY A 141 4.00 -8.48 -15.97
CA GLY A 141 2.93 -9.24 -16.64
C GLY A 141 2.75 -10.65 -16.06
N ARG A 142 3.25 -10.91 -14.85
CA ARG A 142 3.09 -12.15 -14.10
C ARG A 142 2.50 -11.87 -12.72
N SER A 143 1.62 -12.78 -12.29
CA SER A 143 0.92 -12.74 -11.01
C SER A 143 1.75 -13.42 -9.92
N TYR A 144 1.87 -12.80 -8.76
CA TYR A 144 2.55 -13.38 -7.59
C TYR A 144 1.53 -13.61 -6.45
N ARG A 145 1.58 -14.82 -5.86
CA ARG A 145 0.77 -15.25 -4.70
C ARG A 145 1.72 -15.48 -3.51
N ARG A 146 1.43 -14.92 -2.34
CA ARG A 146 2.08 -15.29 -1.07
C ARG A 146 1.01 -15.86 -0.15
N GLU A 147 1.19 -17.10 0.27
CA GLU A 147 0.40 -17.67 1.36
C GLU A 147 0.93 -17.11 2.68
N ILE A 148 0.02 -16.61 3.52
CA ILE A 148 0.31 -16.20 4.88
C ILE A 148 0.11 -17.46 5.73
N SER A 149 1.20 -17.96 6.32
CA SER A 149 1.18 -19.07 7.28
C SER A 149 0.66 -18.62 8.63
#